data_AF-A0A0S7X4U7-F1
#
_entry.id   AF-A0A0S7X4U7-F1
#
_cell.length_a   1.000
_cell.length_b   1.000
_cell.length_c   1.000
_cell.angle_alpha   90.00
_cell.angle_beta   90.00
_cell.angle_gamma   90.00
#
_symmetry.space_group_name_H-M   'P 1'
#
loop_
_entity.id
_entity.type
_entity.pdbx_description
1 polymer ?
#
loop_
_entity_poly.entity_id
_entity_poly.type
_entity_poly.pdbx_seq_one_letter_code
_entity_poly.pdbx_strand_id
1 'polypeptide(L)'
;KVLNAVKSVDTGDGVLILVDMFGGTPSNLSLSLLAKGKTEIVTGANLPMIIESATNSQKVPLNELVDVLTLSGQKGIRSASEVLNKKVTEREEP
;
A
#
# COMPACT_ATOMS: atom_id res chain seq x y z
N LYS A 1 18.21 11.20 4.71
CA LYS A 1 18.18 9.72 4.51
C LYS A 1 17.06 9.32 3.55
N VAL A 2 15.79 9.57 3.87
CA VAL A 2 14.63 9.26 2.97
C VAL A 2 14.79 9.91 1.59
N LEU A 3 15.15 11.20 1.52
CA LEU A 3 15.44 11.89 0.26
C LEU A 3 16.48 11.19 -0.63
N ASN A 4 17.55 10.67 -0.04
CA ASN A 4 18.58 9.97 -0.81
C ASN A 4 18.08 8.60 -1.28
N ALA A 5 17.27 7.92 -0.46
CA ALA A 5 16.63 6.66 -0.84
C ALA A 5 15.67 6.88 -2.02
N VAL A 6 14.81 7.90 -1.96
CA VAL A 6 13.91 8.29 -3.06
C VAL A 6 14.72 8.55 -4.33
N LYS A 7 15.76 9.40 -4.26
CA LYS A 7 16.63 9.66 -5.42
C LYS A 7 17.34 8.42 -5.97
N SER A 8 17.66 7.43 -5.12
CA SER A 8 18.35 6.21 -5.56
C SER A 8 17.44 5.20 -6.25
N VAL A 9 16.12 5.29 -6.07
CA VAL A 9 15.14 4.39 -6.68
C VAL A 9 14.27 5.07 -7.73
N ASP A 10 14.39 6.40 -7.87
CA ASP A 10 13.66 7.17 -8.88
C ASP A 10 14.21 6.87 -10.29
N THR A 11 13.41 6.15 -11.08
CA THR A 11 13.68 5.84 -12.49
C THR A 11 12.94 6.76 -13.46
N GLY A 12 12.17 7.74 -12.97
CA GLY A 12 11.32 8.60 -13.77
C GLY A 12 9.84 8.17 -13.85
N ASP A 13 9.51 6.96 -13.39
CA ASP A 13 8.13 6.43 -13.36
C ASP A 13 7.38 6.79 -12.06
N GLY A 14 8.05 7.56 -11.19
CA GLY A 14 7.57 7.96 -9.87
C GLY A 14 7.95 6.99 -8.76
N VAL A 15 7.91 7.47 -7.53
CA VAL A 15 8.34 6.73 -6.33
C VAL A 15 7.18 6.52 -5.37
N LEU A 16 6.94 5.27 -4.98
CA LEU A 16 6.00 4.93 -3.93
C LEU A 16 6.73 4.83 -2.58
N ILE A 17 6.19 5.49 -1.56
CA ILE A 17 6.67 5.36 -0.18
C ILE A 17 5.58 4.68 0.66
N LEU A 18 5.90 3.50 1.19
CA LEU A 18 5.04 2.78 2.13
C LEU A 18 5.49 3.05 3.57
N VAL A 19 4.57 3.46 4.44
CA VAL A 19 4.83 3.69 5.87
C VAL A 19 3.76 3.06 6.75
N ASP A 20 4.08 2.81 8.02
CA ASP A 20 3.12 2.27 8.99
C ASP A 20 2.03 3.28 9.37
N MET A 21 2.39 4.53 9.69
CA MET A 21 1.42 5.55 10.14
C MET A 21 1.73 6.97 9.62
N PHE A 22 0.69 7.80 9.53
CA PHE A 22 0.84 9.26 9.38
C PHE A 22 1.29 9.89 10.72
N GLY A 23 2.24 10.83 10.68
CA GLY A 23 2.60 11.66 11.84
C GLY A 23 3.68 11.15 12.80
N GLY A 24 4.40 10.07 12.50
CA GLY A 24 5.64 9.68 13.22
C GLY A 24 6.89 10.42 12.71
N THR A 25 8.04 10.33 13.39
CA THR A 25 9.32 10.97 12.98
C THR A 25 10.05 10.27 11.80
N PRO A 26 9.36 9.89 10.72
CA PRO A 26 9.86 10.23 9.38
C PRO A 26 8.81 10.95 8.52
N SER A 27 7.54 10.97 8.96
CA SER A 27 6.35 11.34 8.19
C SER A 27 6.28 12.82 7.81
N ASN A 28 6.87 13.74 8.58
CA ASN A 28 6.94 15.15 8.20
C ASN A 28 7.89 15.43 7.02
N LEU A 29 8.97 14.64 6.89
CA LEU A 29 9.90 14.79 5.76
C LEU A 29 9.28 14.21 4.48
N SER A 30 8.52 13.12 4.60
CA SER A 30 7.80 12.49 3.50
C SER A 30 6.76 13.44 2.90
N LEU A 31 6.01 14.18 3.73
CA LEU A 31 5.00 15.15 3.25
C LEU A 31 5.59 16.25 2.36
N SER A 32 6.80 16.74 2.67
CA SER A 32 7.49 17.72 1.81
C SER A 32 7.92 17.16 0.45
N LEU A 33 7.93 15.84 0.30
CA LEU A 33 8.28 15.13 -0.94
C LEU A 33 7.05 14.71 -1.73
N LEU A 34 5.84 14.85 -1.18
CA LEU A 34 4.61 14.59 -1.93
C LEU A 34 4.55 15.53 -3.13
N ALA A 35 4.63 14.93 -4.30
CA ALA A 35 4.50 15.59 -5.57
C ALA A 35 3.69 14.65 -6.44
N LYS A 36 2.42 15.00 -6.67
CA LYS A 36 1.47 14.15 -7.39
C LYS A 36 2.07 13.65 -8.71
N GLY A 37 2.06 12.34 -8.92
CA GLY A 37 2.62 11.69 -10.10
C GLY A 37 4.15 11.59 -10.14
N LYS A 38 4.87 12.06 -9.12
CA LYS A 38 6.33 11.86 -8.93
C LYS A 38 6.63 11.10 -7.65
N THR A 39 5.89 11.34 -6.59
CA THR A 39 6.06 10.64 -5.32
C THR A 39 4.71 10.55 -4.62
N GLU A 40 4.30 9.33 -4.29
CA GLU A 40 3.06 9.04 -3.57
C GLU A 40 3.39 8.33 -2.26
N ILE A 41 2.57 8.58 -1.23
CA ILE A 41 2.75 8.00 0.10
C ILE A 41 1.51 7.23 0.49
N VAL A 42 1.69 5.97 0.86
CA VAL A 42 0.62 5.12 1.42
C VAL A 42 1.00 4.72 2.83
N THR A 43 0.07 4.91 3.76
CA THR A 43 0.25 4.58 5.18
C THR A 43 -0.54 3.32 5.55
N GLY A 44 -0.28 2.76 6.73
CA GLY A 44 -0.89 1.50 7.15
C GLY A 44 -0.33 0.31 6.38
N ALA A 45 0.94 0.40 5.96
CA ALA A 45 1.60 -0.63 5.16
C ALA A 45 1.43 -2.00 5.81
N ASN A 46 0.81 -2.92 5.07
CA ASN A 46 0.54 -4.28 5.53
C ASN A 46 0.97 -5.31 4.47
N LEU A 47 0.95 -6.59 4.83
CA LEU A 47 1.46 -7.65 3.96
C LEU A 47 0.77 -7.72 2.58
N PRO A 48 -0.58 -7.64 2.45
CA PRO A 48 -1.24 -7.53 1.15
C PRO A 48 -0.70 -6.41 0.27
N MET A 49 -0.48 -5.21 0.84
CA MET A 49 0.12 -4.09 0.12
C MET A 49 1.55 -4.42 -0.36
N ILE A 50 2.39 -5.03 0.48
CA ILE A 50 3.76 -5.38 0.07
C ILE A 50 3.75 -6.37 -1.10
N ILE A 51 2.89 -7.39 -1.05
CA ILE A 51 2.77 -8.38 -2.12
C ILE A 51 2.30 -7.73 -3.43
N GLU A 52 1.29 -6.87 -3.36
CA GLU A 52 0.80 -6.13 -4.53
C GLU A 52 1.87 -5.20 -5.11
N SER A 53 2.62 -4.49 -4.25
CA SER A 53 3.69 -3.59 -4.69
C SER A 53 4.78 -4.35 -5.44
N ALA A 54 5.20 -5.52 -4.96
CA ALA A 54 6.20 -6.34 -5.62
C ALA A 54 5.67 -6.92 -6.94
N THR A 55 4.36 -7.16 -7.04
CA THR A 55 3.73 -7.81 -8.21
C THR A 55 3.40 -6.82 -9.32
N ASN A 56 3.03 -5.59 -8.98
CA ASN A 56 2.46 -4.60 -9.91
C ASN A 56 3.31 -3.34 -10.09
N SER A 57 4.38 -3.12 -9.31
CA SER A 57 5.21 -1.91 -9.39
C SER A 57 5.80 -1.60 -10.76
N GLN A 58 5.98 -2.59 -11.64
CA GLN A 58 6.50 -2.41 -13.00
C GLN A 58 5.44 -2.57 -14.10
N LYS A 59 4.17 -2.78 -13.73
CA LYS A 59 3.08 -3.11 -14.67
C LYS A 59 2.09 -1.98 -14.87
N VAL A 60 1.91 -1.13 -13.84
CA VAL A 60 0.91 -0.07 -13.83
C VAL A 60 1.53 1.27 -13.42
N PRO A 61 0.98 2.41 -13.87
CA PRO A 61 1.40 3.73 -13.43
C PRO A 61 1.27 3.90 -11.90
N LEU A 62 2.09 4.80 -11.33
CA LEU A 62 2.15 5.01 -9.87
C LEU A 62 0.78 5.31 -9.22
N ASN A 63 -0.06 6.11 -9.87
CA ASN A 63 -1.40 6.44 -9.36
C ASN A 63 -2.31 5.21 -9.30
N GLU A 64 -2.29 4.37 -10.34
CA GLU A 64 -3.06 3.13 -10.38
C GLU A 64 -2.51 2.12 -9.35
N LEU A 65 -1.19 2.07 -9.20
CA LEU A 65 -0.54 1.24 -8.18
C LEU A 65 -1.04 1.60 -6.77
N VAL A 66 -1.15 2.88 -6.44
CA VAL A 66 -1.68 3.37 -5.15
C VAL A 66 -3.11 2.89 -4.93
N ASP A 67 -3.96 2.96 -5.95
CA ASP A 67 -5.35 2.49 -5.86
C ASP A 67 -5.41 0.98 -5.63
N VAL A 68 -4.61 0.19 -6.35
CA VAL A 68 -4.53 -1.27 -6.18
C VAL A 68 -4.06 -1.64 -4.78
N LEU A 69 -3.01 -0.97 -4.29
CA LEU A 69 -2.44 -1.19 -2.96
C LEU A 69 -3.44 -0.89 -1.85
N THR A 70 -4.07 0.27 -1.90
CA THR A 70 -5.02 0.68 -0.85
C THR A 70 -6.23 -0.24 -0.80
N LEU A 71 -6.77 -0.63 -1.95
CA LEU A 71 -7.86 -1.60 -2.05
C LEU A 71 -7.46 -2.99 -1.52
N SER A 72 -6.28 -3.49 -1.91
CA SER A 72 -5.79 -4.80 -1.44
C SER A 72 -5.52 -4.79 0.06
N GLY A 73 -4.90 -3.71 0.55
CA GLY A 73 -4.64 -3.51 1.97
C GLY A 73 -5.91 -3.50 2.80
N GLN A 74 -6.96 -2.83 2.35
CA GLN A 74 -8.28 -2.84 3.01
C GLN A 74 -8.92 -4.23 2.97
N LYS A 75 -8.89 -4.92 1.82
CA LYS A 75 -9.44 -6.28 1.67
C LYS A 75 -8.75 -7.31 2.57
N GLY A 76 -7.47 -7.12 2.85
CA GLY A 76 -6.70 -7.98 3.75
C GLY A 76 -7.02 -7.79 5.23
N ILE A 77 -7.67 -6.68 5.61
CA ILE A 77 -8.09 -6.43 6.99
C ILE A 77 -9.45 -7.09 7.20
N ARG A 78 -9.46 -8.25 7.86
CA ARG A 78 -10.69 -9.00 8.15
C ARG A 78 -10.63 -9.60 9.54
N SER A 79 -11.79 -9.71 10.20
CA SER A 79 -11.91 -10.52 11.40
C SER A 79 -11.86 -12.00 11.04
N ALA A 80 -10.93 -12.74 11.65
CA ALA A 80 -10.82 -14.19 11.43
C ALA A 80 -12.13 -14.92 11.79
N SER A 81 -12.77 -14.50 12.88
CA SER A 81 -14.05 -15.05 13.34
C SER A 81 -15.17 -14.85 12.31
N GLU A 82 -15.24 -13.68 11.66
CA GLU A 82 -16.23 -13.42 10.61
C GLU A 82 -16.00 -14.31 9.38
N VAL A 83 -14.75 -14.47 8.96
CA VAL A 83 -14.38 -15.28 7.78
C VAL A 83 -14.68 -16.76 8.03
N LEU A 84 -14.44 -17.25 9.24
CA LEU A 84 -14.71 -18.63 9.61
C LEU A 84 -16.22 -18.90 9.73
N ASN A 85 -17.00 -18.00 10.33
CA ASN A 85 -18.43 -18.17 10.48
C ASN A 85 -19.17 -18.13 9.13
N LYS A 86 -18.74 -17.28 8.18
CA LYS A 86 -19.37 -17.22 6.84
C LYS A 86 -19.27 -18.54 6.07
N LYS A 87 -18.15 -19.27 6.22
CA LYS A 87 -17.95 -20.59 5.61
C LYS A 87 -18.79 -21.71 6.25
N VAL A 88 -19.24 -21.53 7.49
CA VAL A 88 -20.14 -22.49 8.16
C VAL A 88 -21.55 -22.32 7.61
N THR A 89 -22.03 -21.08 7.48
CA THR A 89 -23.38 -20.79 6.96
C THR A 89 -23.53 -21.18 5.48
N GLU A 90 -22.51 -20.99 4.64
CA GLU A 90 -22.52 -21.42 3.21
C GLU A 90 -22.42 -22.94 3.01
N ARG A 91 -22.10 -23.72 4.05
CA ARG A 91 -22.06 -25.20 4.00
C ARG A 91 -23.34 -25.85 4.53
N GLU A 92 -24.26 -25.06 5.08
CA GLU A 92 -25.52 -25.51 5.70
C GLU A 92 -26.76 -25.16 4.86
N GLU A 93 -26.62 -24.64 3.63
CA GLU A 93 -27.73 -24.60 2.67
C GLU A 93 -27.77 -25.89 1.82
N PRO A 94 -28.93 -26.58 1.73
CA PRO A 94 -29.10 -27.87 1.03
C PRO A 94 -29.08 -27.77 -0.51
#